data_AF-A0A660MX12-F1
#
_entry.id   AF-A0A660MX12-F1
#
_cell.length_a   1.000
_cell.length_b   1.000
_cell.length_c   1.000
_cell.angle_alpha   90.00
_cell.angle_beta   90.00
_cell.angle_gamma   90.00
#
_symmetry.space_group_name_H-M   'P 1'
#
loop_
_entity.id
_entity.type
_entity.pdbx_description
1 polymer ?
#
loop_
_entity_poly.entity_id
_entity_poly.type
_entity_poly.pdbx_seq_one_letter_code
_entity_poly.pdbx_strand_id
1 'polypeptide(L)'
;MPNKNLQAFTKLSQKYVRRFTNYTKNQKAFSLFLMVFAFALVAFPLVKIAPVLVSKNGQPTMADASDAQSIYLLGKTYFRSMLIIFSSLIFLLGWNMNIRFKGFIVNFLGFRESEPMLNFAFLWVIASVFMGILDTVRMLPEVTGQITLARGGNVMLILLLIGLVLSFIEVWKGASKNSQKTKILNIVDDEAPSKRGDGKRVLQHLFDDEDLEG
;
A
#
# COMPACT_ATOMS: atom_id res chain seq x y z
N MET A 1 -20.48 20.38 31.79
CA MET A 1 -20.19 18.94 31.86
C MET A 1 -19.53 18.50 30.55
N PRO A 2 -18.35 17.88 30.54
CA PRO A 2 -17.72 17.44 29.30
C PRO A 2 -18.47 16.24 28.70
N ASN A 3 -18.76 16.31 27.41
CA ASN A 3 -19.55 15.31 26.70
C ASN A 3 -18.81 13.95 26.67
N LYS A 4 -19.40 12.90 27.26
CA LYS A 4 -18.80 11.55 27.40
C LYS A 4 -18.34 10.97 26.05
N ASN A 5 -19.03 11.29 24.96
CA ASN A 5 -18.66 10.85 23.61
C ASN A 5 -17.38 11.53 23.11
N LEU A 6 -17.18 12.81 23.45
CA LEU A 6 -15.97 13.56 23.09
C LEU A 6 -14.74 13.02 23.83
N GLN A 7 -14.90 12.65 25.11
CA GLN A 7 -13.84 12.03 25.91
C GLN A 7 -13.48 10.61 25.46
N ALA A 8 -14.47 9.84 24.99
CA ALA A 8 -14.23 8.52 24.40
C ALA A 8 -13.45 8.64 23.08
N PHE A 9 -13.84 9.60 22.23
CA PHE A 9 -13.12 9.91 20.99
C PHE A 9 -11.69 10.38 21.24
N THR A 10 -11.47 11.27 22.22
CA THR A 10 -10.11 11.75 22.54
C THR A 10 -9.23 10.65 23.13
N LYS A 11 -9.78 9.76 23.96
CA LYS A 11 -9.04 8.58 24.46
C LYS A 11 -8.71 7.58 23.35
N LEU A 12 -9.64 7.35 22.42
CA LEU A 12 -9.40 6.51 21.25
C LEU A 12 -8.32 7.12 20.35
N SER A 13 -8.45 8.40 20.00
CA SER A 13 -7.46 9.08 19.16
C SER A 13 -6.07 9.12 19.83
N GLN A 14 -5.99 9.41 21.13
CA GLN A 14 -4.73 9.33 21.89
C GLN A 14 -4.12 7.94 21.88
N LYS A 15 -4.93 6.87 21.96
CA LYS A 15 -4.46 5.48 21.87
C LYS A 15 -3.91 5.16 20.47
N TYR A 16 -4.56 5.65 19.41
CA TYR A 16 -4.05 5.51 18.04
C TYR A 16 -2.77 6.32 17.82
N VAL A 17 -2.71 7.56 18.33
CA VAL A 17 -1.52 8.43 18.24
C VAL A 17 -0.34 7.84 18.99
N ARG A 18 -0.53 7.32 20.21
CA ARG A 18 0.53 6.62 20.98
C ARG A 18 1.03 5.35 20.30
N ARG A 19 0.16 4.62 19.58
CA ARG A 19 0.59 3.50 18.74
C ARG A 19 1.37 3.99 17.53
N PHE A 20 0.93 5.11 16.94
CA PHE A 20 1.61 5.74 15.83
C PHE A 20 3.02 6.18 16.16
N THR A 21 3.26 6.71 17.36
CA THR A 21 4.60 7.13 17.82
C THR A 21 5.58 5.97 17.97
N ASN A 22 5.11 4.73 18.16
CA ASN A 22 5.97 3.56 18.34
C ASN A 22 6.32 2.83 17.02
N TYR A 23 5.76 3.24 15.88
CA TYR A 23 6.11 2.66 14.58
C TYR A 23 7.52 3.09 14.12
N THR A 24 8.12 2.26 13.27
CA THR A 24 9.37 2.59 12.57
C THR A 24 9.15 3.80 11.65
N LYS A 25 10.21 4.55 11.31
CA LYS A 25 10.11 5.74 10.45
C LYS A 25 9.41 5.43 9.12
N ASN A 26 9.72 4.27 8.53
CA ASN A 26 9.14 3.80 7.27
C ASN A 26 7.64 3.50 7.39
N GLN A 27 7.23 2.78 8.44
CA GLN A 27 5.81 2.48 8.70
C GLN A 27 4.98 3.76 8.94
N LYS A 28 5.55 4.75 9.64
CA LYS A 28 4.91 6.06 9.82
C LYS A 28 4.72 6.80 8.49
N ALA A 29 5.78 6.85 7.68
CA ALA A 29 5.74 7.52 6.39
C ALA A 29 4.72 6.85 5.45
N PHE A 30 4.71 5.53 5.39
CA PHE A 30 3.77 4.76 4.57
C PHE A 30 2.33 4.93 5.05
N SER A 31 2.07 4.86 6.35
CA SER A 31 0.72 5.04 6.88
C SER A 31 0.22 6.48 6.70
N LEU A 32 1.08 7.48 6.83
CA LEU A 32 0.75 8.87 6.52
C LEU A 32 0.40 9.03 5.03
N PHE A 33 1.22 8.45 4.15
CA PHE A 33 0.94 8.40 2.71
C PHE A 33 -0.44 7.78 2.42
N LEU A 34 -0.76 6.62 3.01
CA LEU A 34 -2.06 5.98 2.83
C LEU A 34 -3.21 6.87 3.30
N MET A 35 -3.04 7.63 4.39
CA MET A 35 -4.06 8.55 4.90
C MET A 35 -4.29 9.72 3.95
N VAL A 36 -3.21 10.33 3.42
CA VAL A 36 -3.28 11.41 2.42
C VAL A 36 -3.90 10.90 1.12
N PHE A 37 -3.50 9.71 0.68
CA PHE A 37 -4.04 9.09 -0.53
C PHE A 37 -5.53 8.75 -0.37
N ALA A 38 -5.94 8.17 0.76
CA ALA A 38 -7.34 7.91 1.07
C ALA A 38 -8.17 9.20 1.11
N PHE A 39 -7.65 10.28 1.70
CA PHE A 39 -8.29 11.59 1.66
C PHE A 39 -8.46 12.08 0.22
N ALA A 40 -7.42 11.96 -0.60
CA ALA A 40 -7.48 12.40 -1.98
C ALA A 40 -8.55 11.64 -2.78
N LEU A 41 -8.67 10.32 -2.60
CA LEU A 41 -9.66 9.46 -3.26
C LEU A 41 -11.11 9.84 -2.93
N VAL A 42 -11.36 10.35 -1.73
CA VAL A 42 -12.69 10.75 -1.28
C VAL A 42 -13.01 12.19 -1.68
N ALA A 43 -12.05 13.10 -1.52
CA ALA A 43 -12.27 14.54 -1.63
C ALA A 43 -12.26 15.04 -3.08
N PHE A 44 -11.51 14.41 -3.98
CA PHE A 44 -11.33 14.92 -5.34
C PHE A 44 -12.10 14.10 -6.39
N PRO A 45 -12.64 14.76 -7.43
CA PRO A 45 -13.25 14.06 -8.55
C PRO A 45 -12.18 13.40 -9.41
N LEU A 46 -12.53 12.25 -9.99
CA LEU A 46 -11.62 11.45 -10.80
C LEU A 46 -11.72 11.84 -12.28
N VAL A 47 -12.95 12.01 -12.78
CA VAL A 47 -13.25 12.30 -14.19
C VAL A 47 -14.12 13.55 -14.29
N LYS A 48 -13.92 14.32 -15.35
CA LYS A 48 -14.73 15.50 -15.70
C LYS A 48 -15.35 15.26 -17.07
N ILE A 49 -16.66 15.42 -17.15
CA ILE A 49 -17.43 15.38 -18.39
C ILE A 49 -17.75 16.83 -18.74
N ALA A 50 -17.22 17.33 -19.85
CA ALA A 50 -17.67 18.60 -20.39
C ALA A 50 -18.83 18.36 -21.39
N PRO A 51 -19.87 19.19 -21.41
CA PRO A 51 -20.92 19.09 -22.42
C PRO A 51 -20.46 19.70 -23.74
N VAL A 52 -20.65 18.95 -24.83
CA VAL A 52 -20.41 19.44 -26.19
C VAL A 52 -21.56 20.39 -26.56
N LEU A 53 -21.33 21.71 -26.49
CA LEU A 53 -22.28 22.67 -27.05
C LEU A 53 -22.03 22.77 -28.55
N VAL A 54 -22.98 22.27 -29.34
CA VAL A 54 -23.01 22.52 -30.78
C VAL A 54 -23.43 23.97 -30.97
N SER A 55 -22.48 24.83 -31.38
CA SER A 55 -22.80 26.20 -31.77
C SER A 55 -23.72 26.19 -33.01
N LYS A 56 -24.56 27.22 -33.17
CA LYS A 56 -25.47 27.38 -34.32
C LYS A 56 -24.77 27.30 -35.70
N ASN A 57 -23.45 27.40 -35.75
CA ASN A 57 -22.64 27.32 -36.97
C ASN A 57 -22.01 25.93 -37.22
N GLY A 58 -22.42 24.88 -36.51
CA GLY A 58 -21.93 23.51 -36.71
C GLY A 58 -20.52 23.23 -36.19
N GLN A 59 -19.86 24.23 -35.59
CA GLN A 59 -18.59 24.05 -34.88
C GLN A 59 -18.84 23.67 -33.41
N PRO A 60 -18.19 22.61 -32.90
CA PRO A 60 -18.25 22.27 -31.49
C PRO A 60 -17.52 23.33 -30.68
N THR A 61 -18.26 24.10 -29.89
CA THR A 61 -17.71 25.03 -28.91
C THR A 61 -17.74 24.36 -27.54
N MET A 62 -16.64 24.46 -26.79
CA MET A 62 -16.60 23.91 -25.44
C MET A 62 -17.53 24.75 -24.53
N ALA A 63 -18.39 24.08 -23.76
CA ALA A 63 -19.12 24.75 -22.70
C ALA A 63 -18.15 25.28 -21.64
N ASP A 64 -18.51 26.41 -21.04
CA ASP A 64 -17.80 26.94 -19.88
C ASP A 64 -17.69 25.88 -18.78
N ALA A 65 -16.59 25.97 -18.01
CA ALA A 65 -16.24 24.99 -16.99
C ALA A 65 -17.30 24.78 -15.90
N SER A 66 -18.33 25.64 -15.83
CA SER A 66 -19.49 25.59 -14.94
C SER A 66 -20.48 24.48 -15.25
N ASP A 67 -20.61 24.05 -16.51
CA ASP A 67 -21.59 23.03 -16.93
C ASP A 67 -21.02 21.62 -16.96
N ALA A 68 -19.76 21.48 -16.55
CA ALA A 68 -19.07 20.20 -16.60
C ALA A 68 -19.36 19.35 -15.36
N GLN A 69 -19.92 18.16 -15.59
CA GLN A 69 -20.23 17.20 -14.54
C GLN A 69 -18.96 16.49 -14.06
N SER A 70 -18.76 16.42 -12.75
CA SER A 70 -17.64 15.70 -12.16
C SER A 70 -18.08 14.33 -11.63
N ILE A 71 -17.31 13.29 -11.96
CA ILE A 71 -17.51 11.93 -11.46
C ILE A 71 -16.46 11.65 -10.39
N TYR A 72 -16.94 11.31 -9.20
CA TYR A 72 -16.13 10.88 -8.07
C TYR A 72 -15.94 9.37 -8.07
N LEU A 73 -14.86 8.91 -7.43
CA LEU A 73 -14.64 7.47 -7.25
C LEU A 73 -15.78 6.81 -6.46
N LEU A 74 -16.36 7.53 -5.48
CA LEU A 74 -17.52 7.06 -4.71
C LEU A 74 -18.85 7.10 -5.49
N GLY A 75 -18.82 7.43 -6.78
CA GLY A 75 -20.00 7.42 -7.63
C GLY A 75 -20.40 6.01 -8.07
N LYS A 76 -21.65 5.86 -8.53
CA LYS A 76 -22.18 4.59 -9.07
C LYS A 76 -21.37 4.07 -10.26
N THR A 77 -20.77 4.97 -11.05
CA THR A 77 -20.00 4.65 -12.26
C THR A 77 -18.79 3.76 -11.98
N TYR A 78 -18.07 4.02 -10.88
CA TYR A 78 -16.84 3.31 -10.54
C TYR A 78 -17.02 2.37 -9.34
N PHE A 79 -18.25 1.94 -9.04
CA PHE A 79 -18.53 1.18 -7.82
C PHE A 79 -17.69 -0.11 -7.68
N ARG A 80 -17.49 -0.87 -8.76
CA ARG A 80 -16.65 -2.08 -8.73
C ARG A 80 -15.19 -1.75 -8.42
N SER A 81 -14.65 -0.73 -9.11
CA SER A 81 -13.29 -0.24 -8.88
C SER A 81 -13.11 0.33 -7.47
N MET A 82 -14.12 1.05 -6.97
CA MET A 82 -14.19 1.56 -5.61
C MET A 82 -14.05 0.43 -4.60
N LEU A 83 -14.82 -0.65 -4.73
CA LEU A 83 -14.75 -1.78 -3.80
C LEU A 83 -13.35 -2.40 -3.74
N ILE A 84 -12.68 -2.56 -4.88
CA ILE A 84 -11.32 -3.12 -4.94
C ILE A 84 -10.30 -2.16 -4.32
N ILE A 85 -10.39 -0.87 -4.62
CA ILE A 85 -9.47 0.15 -4.09
C ILE A 85 -9.63 0.29 -2.58
N PHE A 86 -10.86 0.41 -2.08
CA PHE A 86 -11.13 0.58 -0.65
C PHE A 86 -10.83 -0.69 0.14
N SER A 87 -11.12 -1.90 -0.38
CA SER A 87 -10.75 -3.14 0.30
C SER A 87 -9.23 -3.29 0.42
N SER A 88 -8.50 -2.96 -0.66
CA SER A 88 -7.03 -2.93 -0.66
C SER A 88 -6.47 -1.91 0.32
N LEU A 89 -7.07 -0.72 0.40
CA LEU A 89 -6.69 0.33 1.35
C LEU A 89 -6.94 -0.07 2.81
N ILE A 90 -8.10 -0.65 3.10
CA ILE A 90 -8.43 -1.14 4.45
C ILE A 90 -7.45 -2.23 4.86
N PHE A 91 -7.14 -3.15 3.94
CA PHE A 91 -6.13 -4.18 4.17
C PHE A 91 -4.76 -3.55 4.45
N LEU A 92 -4.29 -2.62 3.63
CA LEU A 92 -3.01 -1.93 3.80
C LEU A 92 -2.94 -1.16 5.13
N LEU A 93 -3.99 -0.45 5.51
CA LEU A 93 -4.07 0.27 6.79
C LEU A 93 -4.07 -0.71 7.97
N GLY A 94 -4.88 -1.77 7.89
CA GLY A 94 -4.94 -2.82 8.91
C GLY A 94 -3.60 -3.52 9.09
N TRP A 95 -2.96 -3.89 7.99
CA TRP A 95 -1.62 -4.50 7.93
C TRP A 95 -0.57 -3.59 8.54
N ASN A 96 -0.49 -2.32 8.12
CA ASN A 96 0.55 -1.43 8.62
C ASN A 96 0.33 -0.99 10.07
N MET A 97 -0.92 -0.87 10.54
CA MET A 97 -1.23 -0.36 11.88
C MET A 97 -1.42 -1.45 12.94
N ASN A 98 -1.80 -2.68 12.61
CA ASN A 98 -2.15 -3.68 13.61
C ASN A 98 -1.10 -4.80 13.73
N ILE A 99 -0.32 -4.78 14.82
CA ILE A 99 0.69 -5.80 15.14
C ILE A 99 0.09 -7.21 15.23
N ARG A 100 -1.15 -7.36 15.72
CA ARG A 100 -1.83 -8.67 15.77
C ARG A 100 -2.22 -9.17 14.40
N PHE A 101 -2.66 -8.26 13.52
CA PHE A 101 -2.98 -8.60 12.14
C PHE A 101 -1.73 -8.97 11.34
N LYS A 102 -0.59 -8.32 11.65
CA LYS A 102 0.72 -8.74 11.14
C LYS A 102 1.06 -10.17 11.51
N GLY A 103 0.96 -10.50 12.81
CA GLY A 103 1.19 -11.87 13.30
C GLY A 103 0.26 -12.90 12.66
N PHE A 104 -1.02 -12.57 12.47
CA PHE A 104 -1.98 -13.44 11.79
C PHE A 104 -1.57 -13.76 10.34
N ILE A 105 -1.25 -12.73 9.54
CA ILE A 105 -0.87 -12.89 8.14
C ILE A 105 0.51 -13.55 8.00
N VAL A 106 1.47 -13.26 8.90
CA VAL A 106 2.76 -13.98 8.92
C VAL A 106 2.56 -15.46 9.22
N ASN A 107 1.66 -15.82 10.14
CA ASN A 107 1.32 -17.21 10.41
C ASN A 107 0.58 -17.87 9.24
N PHE A 108 -0.27 -17.12 8.52
CA PHE A 108 -1.04 -17.64 7.39
C PHE A 108 -0.20 -17.82 6.12
N LEU A 109 0.68 -16.85 5.80
CA LEU A 109 1.50 -16.85 4.59
C LEU A 109 2.91 -17.40 4.80
N GLY A 110 3.36 -17.58 6.04
CA GLY A 110 4.69 -18.08 6.38
C GLY A 110 5.86 -17.11 6.12
N PHE A 111 5.61 -15.93 5.54
CA PHE A 111 6.68 -14.98 5.21
C PHE A 111 7.08 -14.10 6.39
N ARG A 112 8.23 -14.41 6.99
CA ARG A 112 8.95 -13.52 7.91
C ARG A 112 9.65 -12.46 7.04
N GLU A 113 9.28 -11.18 7.17
CA GLU A 113 9.79 -10.01 6.39
C GLU A 113 9.02 -9.60 5.10
N SER A 114 7.76 -10.01 4.93
CA SER A 114 6.95 -9.63 3.75
C SER A 114 6.35 -8.22 3.76
N GLU A 115 6.58 -7.40 4.79
CA GLU A 115 5.97 -6.06 4.92
C GLU A 115 6.08 -5.18 3.67
N PRO A 116 7.29 -4.91 3.14
CA PRO A 116 7.43 -4.04 1.97
C PRO A 116 6.84 -4.71 0.71
N MET A 117 6.93 -6.04 0.60
CA MET A 117 6.42 -6.78 -0.55
C MET A 117 4.89 -6.75 -0.61
N LEU A 118 4.21 -6.94 0.52
CA LEU A 118 2.75 -6.84 0.62
C LEU A 118 2.28 -5.40 0.39
N ASN A 119 3.00 -4.41 0.93
CA ASN A 119 2.70 -3.00 0.69
C ASN A 119 2.77 -2.66 -0.80
N PHE A 120 3.84 -3.09 -1.48
CA PHE A 120 3.99 -2.92 -2.92
C PHE A 120 2.90 -3.67 -3.70
N ALA A 121 2.63 -4.95 -3.38
CA ALA A 121 1.65 -5.76 -4.10
C ALA A 121 0.25 -5.15 -4.05
N PHE A 122 -0.23 -4.71 -2.89
CA PHE A 122 -1.55 -4.10 -2.77
C PHE A 122 -1.61 -2.69 -3.38
N LEU A 123 -0.51 -1.92 -3.35
CA LEU A 123 -0.44 -0.67 -4.13
C LEU A 123 -0.48 -0.93 -5.63
N TRP A 124 0.13 -2.01 -6.09
CA TRP A 124 0.09 -2.44 -7.48
C TRP A 124 -1.32 -2.85 -7.90
N VAL A 125 -2.06 -3.56 -7.03
CA VAL A 125 -3.49 -3.86 -7.26
C VAL A 125 -4.28 -2.56 -7.45
N ILE A 126 -4.10 -1.57 -6.57
CA ILE A 126 -4.75 -0.26 -6.70
C ILE A 126 -4.36 0.40 -8.04
N ALA A 127 -3.09 0.38 -8.41
CA ALA A 127 -2.60 0.94 -9.67
C ALA A 127 -3.20 0.25 -10.90
N SER A 128 -3.35 -1.07 -10.88
CA SER A 128 -3.99 -1.81 -11.97
C SER A 128 -5.44 -1.38 -12.19
N VAL A 129 -6.18 -1.10 -11.11
CA VAL A 129 -7.54 -0.57 -11.20
C VAL A 129 -7.55 0.84 -11.79
N PHE A 130 -6.62 1.70 -11.37
CA PHE A 130 -6.47 3.05 -11.94
C PHE A 130 -6.12 3.01 -13.42
N MET A 131 -5.26 2.09 -13.86
CA MET A 131 -4.95 1.88 -15.27
C MET A 131 -6.21 1.47 -16.06
N GLY A 132 -7.00 0.53 -15.55
CA GLY A 132 -8.27 0.18 -16.18
C GLY A 132 -9.23 1.37 -16.32
N ILE A 133 -9.30 2.25 -15.31
CA ILE A 133 -10.08 3.49 -15.43
C ILE A 133 -9.48 4.43 -16.47
N LEU A 134 -8.16 4.62 -16.49
CA LEU A 134 -7.47 5.46 -17.47
C LEU A 134 -7.70 5.00 -18.91
N ASP A 135 -7.65 3.69 -19.17
CA ASP A 135 -7.88 3.14 -20.50
C ASP A 135 -9.32 3.43 -20.96
N THR A 136 -10.31 3.24 -20.07
CA THR A 136 -11.70 3.61 -20.40
C THR A 136 -11.84 5.10 -20.69
N VAL A 137 -11.23 5.97 -19.87
CA VAL A 137 -11.28 7.43 -20.03
C VAL A 137 -10.54 7.88 -21.28
N ARG A 138 -9.53 7.15 -21.77
CA ARG A 138 -8.81 7.47 -23.01
C ARG A 138 -9.56 7.02 -24.27
N MET A 139 -10.26 5.89 -24.21
CA MET A 139 -11.10 5.41 -25.31
C MET A 139 -12.36 6.25 -25.51
N LEU A 140 -12.93 6.78 -24.42
CA LEU A 140 -14.18 7.54 -24.45
C LEU A 140 -14.13 8.82 -25.32
N PRO A 141 -13.09 9.68 -25.28
CA PRO A 141 -12.92 10.81 -26.19
C PRO A 141 -12.94 10.46 -27.67
N GLU A 142 -12.43 9.28 -28.04
CA GLU A 142 -12.36 8.83 -29.44
C GLU A 142 -13.74 8.43 -29.99
N VAL A 143 -14.67 8.02 -29.09
CA VAL A 143 -15.98 7.48 -29.47
C VAL A 143 -17.13 8.44 -29.13
N THR A 144 -17.02 9.19 -28.03
CA THR A 144 -18.03 10.07 -27.46
C THR A 144 -17.33 11.30 -26.89
N GLY A 145 -17.42 12.43 -27.60
CA GLY A 145 -16.69 13.64 -27.23
C GLY A 145 -16.82 14.03 -25.75
N GLN A 146 -15.69 14.48 -25.18
CA GLN A 146 -15.55 15.28 -23.95
C GLN A 146 -15.55 14.60 -22.56
N ILE A 147 -15.14 13.32 -22.47
CA ILE A 147 -14.80 12.70 -21.17
C ILE A 147 -13.29 12.85 -20.93
N THR A 148 -12.88 13.64 -19.93
CA THR A 148 -11.46 13.88 -19.65
C THR A 148 -11.11 13.61 -18.19
N LEU A 149 -9.84 13.33 -17.92
CA LEU A 149 -9.37 13.13 -16.56
C LEU A 149 -9.41 14.47 -15.79
N ALA A 150 -10.03 14.47 -14.62
CA ALA A 150 -10.09 15.68 -13.80
C ALA A 150 -8.71 16.01 -13.20
N ARG A 151 -8.47 17.27 -12.84
CA ARG A 151 -7.25 17.68 -12.12
C ARG A 151 -7.04 16.86 -10.84
N GLY A 152 -8.12 16.49 -10.16
CA GLY A 152 -8.11 15.58 -9.01
C GLY A 152 -7.58 14.18 -9.34
N GLY A 153 -8.02 13.60 -10.46
CA GLY A 153 -7.51 12.33 -10.98
C GLY A 153 -6.00 12.35 -11.23
N ASN A 154 -5.48 13.44 -11.81
CA ASN A 154 -4.03 13.62 -11.98
C ASN A 154 -3.27 13.62 -10.65
N VAL A 155 -3.79 14.32 -9.63
CA VAL A 155 -3.17 14.34 -8.29
C VAL A 155 -3.15 12.94 -7.68
N MET A 156 -4.25 12.18 -7.79
CA MET A 156 -4.30 10.81 -7.29
C MET A 156 -3.27 9.90 -7.97
N LEU A 157 -3.10 10.02 -9.30
CA LEU A 157 -2.10 9.24 -10.04
C LEU A 157 -0.67 9.58 -9.63
N ILE A 158 -0.37 10.87 -9.43
CA ILE A 158 0.96 11.29 -8.96
C ILE A 158 1.22 10.75 -7.56
N LEU A 159 0.25 10.85 -6.64
CA LEU A 159 0.37 10.28 -5.30
C LEU A 159 0.59 8.76 -5.36
N LEU A 160 -0.20 8.05 -6.17
CA LEU A 160 -0.07 6.61 -6.35
C LEU A 160 1.30 6.20 -6.90
N LEU A 161 1.82 6.95 -7.88
CA LEU A 161 3.15 6.74 -8.43
C LEU A 161 4.24 6.94 -7.37
N ILE A 162 4.14 8.00 -6.58
CA ILE A 162 5.07 8.24 -5.46
C ILE A 162 5.03 7.08 -4.47
N GLY A 163 3.84 6.62 -4.08
CA GLY A 163 3.68 5.47 -3.18
C GLY A 163 4.28 4.17 -3.75
N LEU A 164 4.09 3.92 -5.04
CA LEU A 164 4.68 2.78 -5.75
C LEU A 164 6.19 2.84 -5.77
N VAL A 165 6.79 3.99 -6.09
CA VAL A 165 8.25 4.16 -6.12
C VAL A 165 8.84 3.97 -4.71
N LEU A 166 8.23 4.57 -3.68
CA LEU A 166 8.69 4.42 -2.31
C LEU A 166 8.62 2.96 -1.84
N SER A 167 7.50 2.28 -2.07
CA SER A 167 7.34 0.87 -1.70
C SER A 167 8.30 -0.03 -2.49
N PHE A 168 8.53 0.24 -3.77
CA PHE A 168 9.50 -0.49 -4.58
C PHE A 168 10.93 -0.34 -4.05
N ILE A 169 11.33 0.88 -3.67
CA ILE A 169 12.65 1.12 -3.06
C ILE A 169 12.80 0.33 -1.75
N GLU A 170 11.74 0.22 -0.95
CA GLU A 170 11.76 -0.59 0.28
C GLU A 170 11.89 -2.09 0.00
N VAL A 171 11.16 -2.60 -1.01
CA VAL A 171 11.28 -3.99 -1.48
C VAL A 171 12.71 -4.27 -1.95
N TRP A 172 13.27 -3.39 -2.78
CA TRP A 172 14.64 -3.52 -3.28
C TRP A 172 15.67 -3.52 -2.15
N LYS A 173 15.53 -2.60 -1.18
CA LYS A 173 16.40 -2.55 0.00
C LYS A 173 16.30 -3.82 0.84
N GLY A 174 15.09 -4.38 1.01
CA GLY A 174 14.88 -5.66 1.69
C GLY A 174 15.56 -6.81 0.97
N ALA A 175 15.37 -6.92 -0.34
CA ALA A 175 15.97 -7.94 -1.18
C ALA A 175 17.51 -7.88 -1.17
N SER A 176 18.09 -6.68 -1.29
CA SER A 176 19.54 -6.48 -1.26
C SER A 176 20.18 -6.91 0.06
N LYS A 177 19.54 -6.64 1.20
CA LYS A 177 20.02 -7.05 2.53
C LYS A 177 19.96 -8.56 2.73
N ASN A 178 18.90 -9.22 2.25
CA ASN A 178 18.80 -10.68 2.35
C ASN A 178 19.76 -11.38 1.37
N SER A 179 19.92 -10.86 0.14
CA SER A 179 20.91 -11.36 -0.82
C SER A 179 22.33 -11.35 -0.26
N GLN A 180 22.70 -10.32 0.52
CA GLN A 180 24.01 -10.27 1.19
C GLN A 180 24.17 -11.32 2.29
N LYS A 181 23.10 -11.66 3.03
CA LYS A 181 23.14 -12.73 4.04
C LYS A 181 23.27 -14.12 3.40
N THR A 182 22.62 -14.36 2.27
CA THR A 182 22.73 -15.65 1.55
C THR A 182 24.05 -15.79 0.79
N LYS A 183 24.69 -14.68 0.36
CA LYS A 183 26.02 -14.71 -0.27
C LYS A 183 27.15 -15.15 0.67
N ILE A 184 26.98 -15.01 1.98
CA ILE A 184 27.97 -15.48 2.97
C ILE A 184 27.92 -17.01 3.12
N LEU A 185 26.78 -17.64 2.82
CA LEU A 185 26.61 -19.10 2.88
C LEU A 185 26.93 -19.83 1.57
N ASN A 186 27.16 -19.13 0.46
CA ASN A 186 27.38 -19.76 -0.85
C ASN A 186 28.75 -19.41 -1.48
N ILE A 187 29.67 -18.78 -0.74
CA ILE A 187 31.03 -18.45 -1.19
C ILE A 187 32.10 -19.06 -0.25
N VAL A 188 31.72 -19.99 0.65
CA VAL A 188 32.66 -20.65 1.59
C VAL A 188 32.64 -22.18 1.49
N ASP A 189 32.02 -22.78 0.47
CA ASP A 189 31.93 -24.26 0.35
C ASP A 189 32.55 -24.88 -0.91
N ASP A 190 33.38 -24.14 -1.67
CA ASP A 190 34.19 -24.72 -2.77
C ASP A 190 35.65 -24.99 -2.38
N GLU A 191 35.97 -25.06 -1.08
CA GLU A 191 37.23 -25.66 -0.62
C GLU A 191 36.96 -26.83 0.34
N ALA A 192 37.27 -28.02 -0.17
CA ALA A 192 37.12 -29.30 0.51
C ALA A 192 37.66 -29.31 1.96
N PRO A 193 37.01 -30.04 2.88
CA PRO A 193 37.37 -30.02 4.29
C PRO A 193 38.66 -30.80 4.52
N SER A 194 39.78 -30.10 4.66
CA SER A 194 41.01 -30.72 5.16
C SER A 194 41.18 -30.43 6.66
N LYS A 195 41.09 -31.52 7.42
CA LYS A 195 41.66 -31.76 8.77
C LYS A 195 40.91 -31.23 10.00
N ARG A 196 40.22 -32.19 10.62
CA ARG A 196 40.46 -32.68 12.00
C ARG A 196 40.60 -31.61 13.10
N GLY A 197 39.53 -31.51 13.89
CA GLY A 197 39.60 -31.79 15.32
C GLY A 197 39.53 -30.59 16.27
N ASP A 198 38.33 -30.05 16.53
CA ASP A 198 38.06 -29.36 17.81
C ASP A 198 36.57 -29.13 18.15
N GLY A 199 35.67 -30.03 17.73
CA GLY A 199 34.22 -29.85 17.92
C GLY A 199 33.53 -30.82 18.88
N LYS A 200 34.21 -31.87 19.36
CA LYS A 200 33.55 -32.96 20.11
C LYS A 200 33.31 -32.68 21.60
N ARG A 201 33.91 -31.63 22.18
CA ARG A 201 33.72 -31.30 23.61
C ARG A 201 32.56 -30.36 23.92
N VAL A 202 32.01 -29.66 22.92
CA VAL A 202 30.95 -28.64 23.16
C VAL A 202 29.55 -29.26 23.14
N LEU A 203 29.36 -30.41 22.49
CA LEU A 203 28.06 -31.09 22.41
C LEU A 203 27.82 -32.10 23.55
N GLN A 204 28.86 -32.45 24.31
CA GLN A 204 28.74 -33.42 25.41
C GLN A 204 28.22 -32.78 26.70
N HIS A 205 28.27 -31.44 26.82
CA HIS A 205 27.82 -30.70 28.00
C HIS A 205 26.33 -30.31 27.95
N LEU A 206 25.60 -30.66 26.89
CA LEU A 206 24.19 -30.31 26.68
C LEU A 206 23.21 -31.47 27.00
N PHE A 207 23.71 -32.62 27.43
CA PHE A 207 22.90 -33.82 27.69
C PHE A 207 23.17 -34.51 29.04
N ASP A 208 23.99 -33.92 29.93
CA ASP A 208 24.38 -34.56 31.21
C ASP A 208 23.62 -34.04 32.46
N ASP A 209 22.59 -33.19 32.31
CA ASP A 209 21.86 -32.61 33.46
C ASP A 209 20.35 -32.98 33.55
N GLU A 210 19.91 -34.05 32.89
CA GLU A 210 18.61 -34.67 33.15
C GLU A 210 18.81 -36.18 33.36
N ASP A 211 19.09 -36.58 34.61
CA ASP A 211 18.62 -37.82 35.26
C ASP A 211 19.41 -38.08 36.55
N LEU A 212 19.17 -37.22 37.56
CA LEU A 212 19.40 -37.54 38.98
C LEU A 212 18.17 -37.14 39.78
N GLU A 213 17.11 -37.93 39.68
CA GLU A 213 16.08 -38.10 40.71
C GLU A 213 15.30 -39.39 40.43
N GLY A 214 15.68 -40.47 41.12
CA GLY A 214 15.09 -41.82 41.03
C GLY A 214 15.91 -42.87 41.76
#